data_AF-A0A2M3ZKB1-F1
#
_entry.id   AF-A0A2M3ZKB1-F1
#
_cell.length_a   1.000
_cell.length_b   1.000
_cell.length_c   1.000
_cell.angle_alpha   90.00
_cell.angle_beta   90.00
_cell.angle_gamma   90.00
#
_symmetry.space_group_name_H-M   'P 1'
#
loop_
_entity.id
_entity.type
_entity.pdbx_description
1 polymer ?
#
loop_
_entity_poly.entity_id
_entity_poly.type
_entity_poly.pdbx_seq_one_letter_code
_entity_poly.pdbx_strand_id
1 'polypeptide(L)'
;NETSVAGTVIHVDGYMNISLENVVYIDQKGTQFPMDNFMIYPKYLRCIHLPKEMNVVHELKENIASFAAPPRDLNKKRTFKQKRAQENQRLTLAENQML
;
A
#
# COMPACT_ATOMS: atom_id res chain seq x y z
N ASN A 1 -13.72 -24.79 -3.36
CA ASN A 1 -14.92 -23.93 -3.54
C ASN A 1 -15.22 -23.65 -4.99
N GLU A 2 -14.24 -23.66 -5.91
CA GLU A 2 -14.42 -23.59 -7.39
C GLU A 2 -15.48 -22.58 -7.89
N THR A 3 -15.68 -21.51 -7.14
CA THR A 3 -16.60 -20.41 -7.43
C THR A 3 -15.78 -19.23 -7.91
N SER A 4 -16.34 -18.42 -8.81
CA SER A 4 -15.69 -17.20 -9.28
C SER A 4 -16.56 -15.98 -8.99
N VAL A 5 -15.89 -14.84 -8.85
CA VAL A 5 -16.53 -13.55 -8.59
C VAL A 5 -15.95 -12.56 -9.58
N ALA A 6 -16.81 -11.83 -10.28
CA ALA A 6 -16.42 -10.74 -11.16
C ALA A 6 -17.15 -9.47 -10.71
N GLY A 7 -16.44 -8.35 -10.61
CA GLY A 7 -16.99 -7.07 -10.18
C GLY A 7 -15.91 -6.00 -10.08
N THR A 8 -16.30 -4.80 -9.66
CA THR A 8 -15.37 -3.69 -9.47
C THR A 8 -14.81 -3.71 -8.06
N VAL A 9 -13.48 -3.79 -7.92
CA VAL A 9 -12.83 -3.71 -6.62
C VAL A 9 -12.87 -2.27 -6.11
N ILE A 10 -13.52 -2.05 -4.97
CA ILE A 10 -13.62 -0.73 -4.32
C ILE A 10 -12.59 -0.53 -3.20
N HIS A 11 -12.26 -1.61 -2.47
CA HIS A 11 -11.33 -1.55 -1.37
C HIS A 11 -10.66 -2.91 -1.14
N VAL A 12 -9.37 -2.86 -0.79
CA VAL A 12 -8.59 -4.04 -0.38
C VAL A 12 -7.76 -3.64 0.84
N ASP A 13 -7.77 -4.49 1.87
CA ASP A 13 -6.94 -4.29 3.06
C ASP A 13 -5.60 -5.04 2.96
N GLY A 14 -4.74 -4.88 3.99
CA GLY A 14 -3.44 -5.56 4.06
C GLY A 14 -3.51 -7.07 4.29
N TYR A 15 -4.70 -7.65 4.48
CA TYR A 15 -4.94 -9.09 4.69
C TYR A 15 -5.66 -9.73 3.49
N MET A 16 -5.82 -9.00 2.37
CA MET A 16 -6.58 -9.42 1.20
C MET A 16 -8.07 -9.69 1.46
N ASN A 17 -8.68 -8.96 2.41
CA ASN A 17 -10.12 -8.80 2.38
C ASN A 17 -10.48 -7.83 1.25
N ILE A 18 -11.29 -8.28 0.31
CA ILE A 18 -11.64 -7.52 -0.90
C ILE A 18 -13.12 -7.16 -0.82
N SER A 19 -13.43 -5.87 -0.93
CA SER A 19 -14.79 -5.37 -1.13
C SER A 19 -14.99 -5.07 -2.61
N LEU A 20 -16.11 -5.52 -3.16
CA LEU A 20 -16.48 -5.33 -4.57
C LEU A 20 -17.89 -4.75 -4.69
N GLU A 21 -18.10 -3.98 -5.76
CA GLU A 21 -19.41 -3.48 -6.21
C GLU A 21 -19.74 -4.00 -7.62
N ASN A 22 -21.03 -3.98 -7.99
CA ASN A 22 -21.55 -4.43 -9.28
C ASN A 22 -21.07 -5.85 -9.63
N VAL A 23 -21.40 -6.79 -8.74
CA VAL A 23 -20.79 -8.11 -8.69
C VAL A 23 -21.67 -9.16 -9.34
N VAL A 24 -21.05 -10.10 -10.05
CA VAL A 24 -21.64 -11.36 -10.46
C VAL A 24 -20.89 -12.50 -9.76
N TYR A 25 -21.57 -13.16 -8.82
CA TYR A 25 -21.08 -14.38 -8.21
C TYR A 25 -21.46 -15.57 -9.09
N ILE A 26 -20.50 -16.45 -9.38
CA ILE A 26 -20.67 -17.61 -10.23
C ILE A 26 -20.39 -18.85 -9.37
N ASP A 27 -21.42 -19.69 -9.20
CA ASP A 27 -21.28 -20.91 -8.44
C ASP A 27 -20.49 -21.99 -9.22
N GLN A 28 -20.18 -23.09 -8.54
CA GLN A 28 -19.50 -24.25 -9.13
C GLN A 28 -20.27 -24.95 -10.27
N LYS A 29 -21.56 -24.62 -10.46
CA LYS A 29 -22.40 -25.10 -11.57
C LYS A 29 -22.50 -24.07 -12.71
N GLY A 30 -21.87 -22.90 -12.56
CA GLY A 30 -21.94 -21.79 -13.51
C GLY A 30 -23.19 -20.90 -13.34
N THR A 31 -24.01 -21.13 -12.32
CA THR A 31 -25.18 -20.30 -12.02
C THR A 31 -24.71 -18.92 -11.54
N GLN A 32 -25.31 -17.88 -12.11
CA GLN A 32 -24.90 -16.50 -11.86
C GLN A 32 -25.88 -15.82 -10.90
N PHE A 33 -25.32 -15.09 -9.94
CA PHE A 33 -26.05 -14.36 -8.92
C PHE A 33 -25.54 -12.91 -8.91
N PRO A 34 -26.29 -11.96 -9.52
CA PRO A 34 -25.93 -10.55 -9.47
C PRO A 34 -26.15 -9.99 -8.06
N MET A 35 -25.23 -9.14 -7.61
CA MET A 35 -25.25 -8.53 -6.29
C MET A 35 -24.67 -7.11 -6.38
N ASP A 36 -25.24 -6.17 -5.61
CA ASP A 36 -24.74 -4.79 -5.60
C ASP A 36 -23.39 -4.69 -4.90
N ASN A 37 -23.22 -5.41 -3.78
CA ASN A 37 -22.04 -5.39 -2.92
C ASN A 37 -21.64 -6.81 -2.52
N PHE A 38 -20.33 -7.09 -2.51
CA PHE A 38 -19.80 -8.40 -2.10
C PHE A 38 -18.45 -8.26 -1.40
N MET A 39 -18.23 -9.03 -0.33
CA MET A 39 -16.96 -9.05 0.40
C MET A 39 -16.36 -10.46 0.39
N ILE A 40 -15.08 -10.56 0.03
CA ILE A 40 -14.33 -11.82 -0.04
C ILE A 40 -13.25 -11.83 1.04
N TYR A 41 -13.22 -12.91 1.82
CA TYR A 41 -12.16 -13.16 2.79
C TYR A 41 -10.98 -13.90 2.15
N PRO A 42 -9.74 -13.69 2.63
CA PRO A 42 -8.53 -14.28 2.05
C PRO A 42 -8.54 -15.81 2.00
N LYS A 43 -9.18 -16.46 2.98
CA LYS A 43 -9.32 -17.93 3.02
C LYS A 43 -10.09 -18.53 1.82
N TYR A 44 -10.80 -17.70 1.06
CA TYR A 44 -11.54 -18.09 -0.14
C TYR A 44 -10.87 -17.63 -1.44
N LEU A 45 -9.77 -16.89 -1.36
CA LEU A 45 -9.02 -16.44 -2.53
C LEU A 45 -8.00 -17.50 -2.95
N ARG A 46 -7.97 -17.79 -4.26
CA ARG A 46 -6.97 -18.66 -4.87
C ARG A 46 -6.22 -17.97 -6.01
N CYS A 47 -6.97 -17.30 -6.89
CA CYS A 47 -6.42 -16.55 -8.02
C CYS A 47 -7.16 -15.23 -8.16
N ILE A 48 -6.45 -14.19 -8.58
CA ILE A 48 -7.02 -12.88 -8.94
C ILE A 48 -6.70 -12.66 -10.42
N HIS A 49 -7.74 -12.42 -11.23
CA HIS A 49 -7.58 -12.07 -12.63
C HIS A 49 -7.32 -10.57 -12.75
N LEU A 50 -6.17 -10.20 -13.29
CA LEU A 50 -5.82 -8.82 -13.55
C LEU A 50 -6.20 -8.43 -14.99
N PRO A 51 -6.58 -7.16 -15.24
CA PRO A 51 -6.79 -6.67 -16.61
C PRO A 51 -5.53 -6.85 -17.45
N LYS A 52 -5.69 -7.22 -18.74
CA LYS A 52 -4.55 -7.53 -19.62
C LYS A 52 -3.72 -6.29 -19.97
N GLU A 53 -4.37 -5.14 -19.96
CA GLU A 53 -3.80 -3.84 -20.29
C GLU A 53 -2.95 -3.28 -19.15
N MET A 54 -3.04 -3.86 -17.95
CA MET A 54 -2.36 -3.37 -16.76
C MET A 54 -0.89 -3.83 -16.75
N ASN A 55 0.02 -2.86 -16.74
CA ASN A 55 1.43 -3.14 -16.48
C ASN A 55 1.68 -3.27 -14.97
N VAL A 56 1.66 -4.50 -14.47
CA VAL A 56 1.79 -4.82 -13.03
C VAL A 56 3.04 -4.19 -12.40
N VAL A 57 4.18 -4.22 -13.10
CA VAL A 57 5.45 -3.71 -12.57
C VAL A 57 5.41 -2.19 -12.43
N HIS A 58 4.82 -1.50 -13.41
CA HIS A 58 4.64 -0.06 -13.36
C HIS A 58 3.69 0.33 -12.22
N GLU A 59 2.52 -0.29 -12.16
CA GLU A 59 1.49 0.02 -11.18
C GLU A 59 1.97 -0.19 -9.74
N LEU A 60 2.71 -1.28 -9.51
CA LEU A 60 3.29 -1.57 -8.21
C LEU A 60 4.33 -0.51 -7.78
N LYS A 61 5.15 -0.02 -8.70
CA LYS A 61 6.14 1.03 -8.41
C LYS A 61 5.47 2.34 -8.03
N GLU A 62 4.46 2.75 -8.79
CA GLU A 62 3.68 3.97 -8.50
C GLU A 62 2.97 3.86 -7.15
N ASN A 63 2.38 2.70 -6.87
CA ASN A 63 1.72 2.44 -5.60
C ASN A 63 2.71 2.52 -4.41
N ILE A 64 3.88 1.89 -4.50
CA ILE A 64 4.94 1.99 -3.48
C ILE A 64 5.43 3.44 -3.33
N ALA A 65 5.63 4.15 -4.44
CA ALA A 65 6.06 5.55 -4.43
C ALA A 65 5.02 6.46 -3.76
N SER A 66 3.72 6.19 -3.93
CA SER A 66 2.64 6.93 -3.27
C SER A 66 2.67 6.80 -1.74
N PHE A 67 3.15 5.68 -1.22
CA PHE A 67 3.36 5.46 0.21
C PHE A 67 4.72 5.96 0.72
N ALA A 68 5.66 6.26 -0.19
CA ALA A 68 6.98 6.71 0.20
C ALA A 68 6.89 8.10 0.84
N ALA A 69 7.63 8.29 1.94
CA ALA A 69 7.77 9.61 2.53
C ALA A 69 8.32 10.59 1.48
N PRO A 70 7.84 11.85 1.47
CA PRO A 70 8.33 12.83 0.52
C PRO A 70 9.86 12.89 0.60
N PRO A 71 10.55 13.02 -0.55
CA PRO A 71 12.00 13.04 -0.56
C PRO A 71 12.49 14.15 0.39
N ARG A 72 13.36 13.78 1.32
CA ARG A 72 13.97 14.75 2.23
C ARG A 72 14.80 15.70 1.40
N ASP A 73 14.42 16.97 1.37
CA ASP A 73 15.24 18.02 0.76
C ASP A 73 16.56 18.13 1.53
N LEU A 74 17.62 17.55 0.96
CA LEU A 74 18.97 17.57 1.51
C LEU A 74 19.59 18.98 1.51
N ASN A 75 19.07 19.87 0.65
CA ASN A 75 19.52 21.26 0.52
C ASN A 75 18.73 22.23 1.41
N LYS A 76 17.76 21.73 2.18
CA LYS A 76 16.96 22.57 3.08
C LYS A 76 17.87 23.22 4.12
N LYS A 77 17.88 24.56 4.15
CA LYS A 77 18.63 25.32 5.15
C LYS A 77 18.24 24.86 6.55
N ARG A 78 19.23 24.46 7.36
CA ARG A 78 19.02 24.07 8.75
C ARG A 78 18.35 25.20 9.52
N THR A 79 17.32 24.85 10.28
CA THR A 79 16.65 25.79 11.18
C THR A 79 17.59 26.21 12.32
N PHE A 80 17.29 27.33 12.97
CA PHE A 80 18.07 27.81 14.12
C PHE A 80 18.21 26.75 15.22
N LYS A 81 17.11 26.04 15.54
CA LYS A 81 17.12 24.95 16.54
C LYS A 81 18.03 23.79 16.13
N GLN A 82 18.03 23.40 14.85
CA GLN A 82 18.90 22.33 14.34
C GLN A 82 20.37 22.71 14.40
N LYS A 83 20.73 23.95 14.03
CA LYS A 83 22.11 24.45 14.14
C LYS A 83 22.60 24.42 15.58
N ARG A 84 21.80 24.96 16.50
CA ARG A 84 22.10 24.98 17.94
C ARG A 84 22.29 23.58 18.52
N ALA A 85 21.42 22.63 18.14
CA ALA A 85 21.53 21.24 18.59
C ALA A 85 22.84 20.57 18.14
N GLN A 86 23.27 20.81 16.89
CA GLN A 86 24.52 20.25 16.36
C GLN A 86 25.76 20.84 17.03
N GLU A 87 25.74 22.14 17.31
CA GLU A 87 26.83 22.81 18.01
C GLU A 87 26.97 22.28 19.44
N ASN A 88 25.86 22.16 20.19
CA ASN A 88 25.86 21.53 21.51
C ASN A 88 26.37 20.09 21.47
N GLN A 89 25.95 19.30 20.47
CA GLN A 89 26.44 17.94 20.28
C GLN A 89 27.96 17.91 20.05
N ARG A 90 28.49 18.81 19.23
CA ARG A 90 29.93 18.91 18.97
C ARG A 90 30.72 19.30 20.20
N LEU A 91 30.21 20.24 21.00
CA LEU A 91 30.82 20.63 22.28
C LEU A 91 30.86 19.45 23.25
N THR A 92 29.74 18.75 23.41
CA THR A 92 29.64 17.56 24.28
C THR A 92 30.63 16.47 23.85
N LEU A 93 30.77 16.23 22.54
CA LEU A 93 31.73 15.25 22.02
C LEU A 93 33.18 15.67 22.25
N ALA A 94 33.49 16.96 22.14
CA ALA A 94 34.83 17.48 22.41
C ALA A 94 35.19 17.38 23.90
N GLU A 95 34.25 17.70 24.79
CA GLU A 95 34.42 17.52 26.25
C GLU A 95 34.70 16.06 26.59
N ASN A 96 33.97 15.12 25.99
CA ASN A 96 34.17 13.68 26.21
C ASN A 96 35.47 13.12 25.60
N GLN A 97 36.10 13.81 24.66
CA GLN A 97 37.38 13.39 24.04
C GLN A 97 38.61 13.97 24.74
N MET A 98 38.44 14.96 25.62
CA MET A 98 39.52 15.57 26.41
C MET A 98 39.68 14.95 27.81
N LEU A 99 38.83 13.97 28.15
CA LEU A 99 38.95 13.09 29.33
C LEU A 99 39.59 11.77 28.91
#